data_AF-A0A2D6YNK3-F1
#
_entry.id   AF-A0A2D6YNK3-F1
#
_cell.length_a   1.000
_cell.length_b   1.000
_cell.length_c   1.000
_cell.angle_alpha   90.00
_cell.angle_beta   90.00
_cell.angle_gamma   90.00
#
_symmetry.space_group_name_H-M   'P 1'
#
loop_
_entity.id
_entity.type
_entity.pdbx_description
1 polymer ?
#
loop_
_entity_poly.entity_id
_entity_poly.type
_entity_poly.pdbx_seq_one_letter_code
_entity_poly.pdbx_strand_id
1 'polypeptide(L)'
;MTDPAPQSLDDYLESRFVPTDPSGFDSDHPDEAHVDWWRDHHDRHGGSASSLVAALAQFEIEIAEGASASDAYARLVRRMEPSDGSVRPASIFADPQGVSWRIEDHPAGALPVVVLEAREDFERGYRALGARCEPVAVGRNVHALYVSGLPSPIRARAARSAFVASGNEPADWAAEMQRRRAVDATSFHDRLILLHPAPYAGLAASEVGDEFDAVTWTAASMRLRLEHEFTHHATARLLGSFRLHVHDEVIADLMGFGGAIGRFEADLFVKGLGIRNHEVASDARLWTYVQTLERSAVPELVEVLEAVAGNLERATEGLFAEDGPDRLRIIREIARHDLRTMAAPAWSLSWKSGEARSGQ
;
A
#
# COMPACT_ATOMS: atom_id res chain seq x y z
N MET A 1 -17.10 10.09 -16.03
CA MET A 1 -15.78 9.90 -16.63
C MET A 1 -15.97 8.90 -17.75
N THR A 2 -15.60 9.24 -18.99
CA THR A 2 -15.45 8.22 -20.03
C THR A 2 -14.36 7.26 -19.58
N ASP A 3 -14.65 5.97 -19.52
CA ASP A 3 -13.61 4.97 -19.28
C ASP A 3 -12.51 5.17 -20.33
N PRO A 4 -11.23 5.19 -19.93
CA PRO A 4 -10.14 5.29 -20.89
C PRO A 4 -10.28 4.16 -21.91
N ALA A 5 -10.01 4.46 -23.18
CA ALA A 5 -9.98 3.43 -24.21
C ALA A 5 -9.01 2.32 -23.77
N PRO A 6 -9.37 1.05 -23.96
CA PRO A 6 -8.51 -0.05 -23.58
C PRO A 6 -7.18 0.03 -24.35
N GLN A 7 -6.10 -0.24 -23.64
CA GLN A 7 -4.72 -0.13 -24.12
C GLN A 7 -4.30 -1.44 -24.79
N SER A 8 -3.40 -1.33 -25.78
CA SER A 8 -2.72 -2.50 -26.34
C SER A 8 -1.81 -3.17 -25.30
N LEU A 9 -1.45 -4.44 -25.52
CA LEU A 9 -0.50 -5.12 -24.62
C LEU A 9 0.86 -4.42 -24.59
N ASP A 10 1.33 -3.93 -25.74
CA ASP A 10 2.58 -3.18 -25.86
C ASP A 10 2.58 -1.95 -24.95
N ASP A 11 1.54 -1.11 -25.05
CA ASP A 11 1.42 0.10 -24.24
C ASP A 11 1.24 -0.19 -22.74
N TYR A 12 0.59 -1.32 -22.41
CA TYR A 12 0.35 -1.78 -21.05
C TYR A 12 1.65 -2.25 -20.39
N LEU A 13 2.50 -2.98 -21.12
CA LEU A 13 3.75 -3.53 -20.58
C LEU A 13 4.88 -2.50 -20.45
N GLU A 14 4.72 -1.29 -21.00
CA GLU A 14 5.68 -0.20 -20.81
C GLU A 14 5.86 0.13 -19.33
N SER A 15 7.11 0.09 -18.85
CA SER A 15 7.41 0.53 -17.49
C SER A 15 7.12 2.02 -17.32
N ARG A 16 6.52 2.36 -16.18
CA ARG A 16 6.24 3.73 -15.76
C ARG A 16 7.08 4.13 -14.54
N PHE A 17 7.91 3.21 -14.05
CA PHE A 17 8.89 3.52 -13.03
C PHE A 17 9.94 4.45 -13.61
N VAL A 18 10.32 5.44 -12.81
CA VAL A 18 11.43 6.34 -13.10
C VAL A 18 12.52 5.98 -12.10
N PRO A 19 13.41 5.01 -12.40
CA PRO A 19 14.42 4.48 -11.48
C PRO A 19 15.62 5.43 -11.33
N THR A 20 15.34 6.70 -11.08
CA THR A 20 16.30 7.74 -10.75
C THR A 20 16.11 8.14 -9.31
N ASP A 21 17.18 8.45 -8.59
CA ASP A 21 17.07 8.92 -7.21
C ASP A 21 16.14 10.15 -7.14
N PRO A 22 15.01 10.06 -6.43
CA PRO A 22 14.08 11.18 -6.39
C PRO A 22 14.73 12.32 -5.62
N SER A 23 14.58 13.53 -6.15
CA SER A 23 15.03 14.72 -5.47
C SER A 23 14.37 14.81 -4.08
N GLY A 24 15.17 14.75 -3.01
CA GLY A 24 14.68 14.95 -1.64
C GLY A 24 14.38 13.69 -0.83
N PHE A 25 14.66 12.48 -1.35
CA PHE A 25 14.68 11.27 -0.49
C PHE A 25 16.00 11.21 0.29
N ASP A 26 15.92 11.29 1.61
CA ASP A 26 17.04 11.07 2.53
C ASP A 26 16.91 9.66 3.13
N SER A 27 17.87 8.77 2.87
CA SER A 27 17.86 7.43 3.45
C SER A 27 18.12 7.41 4.95
N ASP A 28 18.79 8.44 5.47
CA ASP A 28 19.13 8.55 6.90
C ASP A 28 17.93 9.09 7.71
N HIS A 29 17.07 9.86 7.06
CA HIS A 29 15.81 10.37 7.62
C HIS A 29 14.66 10.09 6.66
N PRO A 30 14.28 8.81 6.49
CA PRO A 30 13.37 8.44 5.43
C PRO A 30 11.93 8.86 5.73
N ASP A 31 11.56 9.18 6.97
CA ASP A 31 10.16 9.44 7.34
C ASP A 31 9.58 10.71 6.71
N GLU A 32 8.35 10.60 6.20
CA GLU A 32 7.57 11.77 5.78
C GLU A 32 7.00 12.51 6.99
N ALA A 33 6.80 13.83 6.88
CA ALA A 33 6.47 14.72 8.00
C ALA A 33 5.19 14.33 8.77
N HIS A 34 4.30 13.54 8.17
CA HIS A 34 3.12 13.03 8.87
C HIS A 34 3.45 12.02 9.97
N VAL A 35 4.60 11.33 9.90
CA VAL A 35 4.92 10.18 10.76
C VAL A 35 5.10 10.65 12.19
N ASP A 36 5.79 11.78 12.39
CA ASP A 36 6.02 12.36 13.72
C ASP A 36 4.71 12.66 14.45
N TRP A 37 3.71 13.18 13.73
CA TRP A 37 2.39 13.41 14.32
C TRP A 37 1.73 12.10 14.77
N TRP A 38 1.85 11.04 13.96
CA TRP A 38 1.31 9.73 14.30
C TRP A 38 2.06 9.08 15.48
N ARG A 39 3.38 9.22 15.57
CA ARG A 39 4.17 8.80 16.73
C ARG A 39 3.72 9.54 18.00
N ASP A 40 3.66 10.87 17.95
CA ASP A 40 3.19 11.69 19.06
C ASP A 40 1.76 11.34 19.49
N HIS A 41 0.89 11.03 18.53
CA HIS A 41 -0.49 10.62 18.80
C HIS A 41 -0.55 9.23 19.44
N HIS A 42 0.27 8.29 18.94
CA HIS A 42 0.41 6.95 19.50
C HIS A 42 0.93 7.02 20.94
N ASP A 43 1.97 7.80 21.22
CA ASP A 43 2.57 7.90 22.54
C ASP A 43 1.59 8.47 23.59
N ARG A 44 0.73 9.40 23.18
CA ARG A 44 -0.27 10.03 24.05
C ARG A 44 -1.53 9.19 24.25
N HIS A 45 -1.95 8.43 23.25
CA HIS A 45 -3.29 7.83 23.21
C HIS A 45 -3.28 6.30 22.99
N GLY A 46 -2.11 5.71 22.78
CA GLY A 46 -1.91 4.31 22.42
C GLY A 46 -2.43 3.94 21.03
N GLY A 47 -2.27 2.66 20.67
CA GLY A 47 -2.71 2.07 19.41
C GLY A 47 -4.09 1.41 19.46
N SER A 48 -5.14 2.13 19.87
CA SER A 48 -6.49 1.57 20.07
C SER A 48 -7.51 2.06 19.05
N ALA A 49 -8.68 1.42 18.97
CA ALA A 49 -9.82 1.91 18.20
C ALA A 49 -10.20 3.36 18.55
N SER A 50 -10.18 3.71 19.84
CA SER A 50 -10.53 5.05 20.30
C SER A 50 -9.55 6.11 19.80
N SER A 51 -8.24 5.81 19.86
CA SER A 51 -7.23 6.74 19.37
C SER A 51 -7.26 6.85 17.85
N LEU A 52 -7.56 5.76 17.14
CA LEU A 52 -7.72 5.76 15.68
C LEU A 52 -8.90 6.63 15.22
N VAL A 53 -10.07 6.48 15.85
CA VAL A 53 -11.26 7.31 15.55
C VAL A 53 -10.98 8.78 15.85
N ALA A 54 -10.29 9.07 16.95
CA ALA A 54 -9.90 10.43 17.29
C ALA A 54 -8.91 11.05 16.29
N ALA A 55 -8.13 10.23 15.57
CA ALA A 55 -7.20 10.69 14.53
C ALA A 55 -7.86 10.88 13.16
N LEU A 56 -8.93 10.12 12.86
CA LEU A 56 -9.45 9.96 11.50
C LEU A 56 -10.95 10.30 11.45
N ALA A 57 -11.24 11.56 11.14
CA ALA A 57 -12.61 12.10 11.04
C ALA A 57 -13.50 11.37 10.01
N GLN A 58 -12.90 10.66 9.06
CA GLN A 58 -13.59 9.85 8.05
C GLN A 58 -14.45 8.74 8.68
N PHE A 59 -14.08 8.23 9.86
CA PHE A 59 -14.87 7.20 10.54
C PHE A 59 -16.21 7.69 11.09
N GLU A 60 -16.38 9.01 11.24
CA GLU A 60 -17.62 9.64 11.68
C GLU A 60 -18.63 9.83 10.53
N ILE A 61 -18.20 9.60 9.29
CA ILE A 61 -19.02 9.76 8.11
C ILE A 61 -19.68 8.41 7.80
N GLU A 62 -20.98 8.46 7.52
CA GLU A 62 -21.73 7.29 7.10
C GLU A 62 -21.20 6.76 5.75
N ILE A 63 -21.09 5.44 5.65
CA ILE A 63 -20.77 4.77 4.38
C ILE A 63 -22.05 4.66 3.56
N ALA A 64 -22.18 5.49 2.52
CA ALA A 64 -23.38 5.56 1.69
C ALA A 64 -23.05 6.10 0.30
N GLU A 65 -23.89 5.79 -0.69
CA GLU A 65 -23.72 6.28 -2.06
C GLU A 65 -23.74 7.82 -2.07
N GLY A 66 -22.69 8.41 -2.65
CA GLY A 66 -22.52 9.87 -2.68
C GLY A 66 -22.00 10.46 -1.36
N ALA A 67 -21.52 9.64 -0.42
CA ALA A 67 -20.94 10.12 0.84
C ALA A 67 -19.82 11.13 0.62
N SER A 68 -18.99 10.95 -0.42
CA SER A 68 -17.89 11.87 -0.75
C SER A 68 -18.37 13.26 -1.19
N ALA A 69 -19.63 13.38 -1.63
CA ALA A 69 -20.29 14.63 -2.00
C ALA A 69 -21.23 15.17 -0.90
N SER A 70 -21.39 14.44 0.21
CA SER A 70 -22.28 14.82 1.31
C SER A 70 -21.79 16.07 2.06
N ASP A 71 -22.73 16.72 2.76
CA ASP A 71 -22.42 17.83 3.66
C ASP A 71 -21.50 17.40 4.80
N ALA A 72 -21.65 16.17 5.32
CA ALA A 72 -20.79 15.65 6.38
C ALA A 72 -19.33 15.54 5.91
N TYR A 73 -19.09 15.01 4.71
CA TYR A 73 -17.76 14.92 4.14
C TYR A 73 -17.18 16.30 3.83
N ALA A 74 -17.98 17.19 3.22
CA ALA A 74 -17.55 18.55 2.96
C ALA A 74 -17.19 19.29 4.26
N ARG A 75 -17.96 19.09 5.33
CA ARG A 75 -17.75 19.70 6.66
C ARG A 75 -16.46 19.20 7.32
N LEU A 76 -16.37 17.89 7.53
CA LEU A 76 -15.31 17.27 8.33
C LEU A 76 -13.98 17.18 7.57
N VAL A 77 -14.03 16.84 6.28
CA VAL A 77 -12.82 16.56 5.50
C VAL A 77 -12.34 17.80 4.74
N ARG A 78 -13.22 18.49 4.00
CA ARG A 78 -12.81 19.59 3.11
C ARG A 78 -12.70 20.94 3.82
N ARG A 79 -13.71 21.31 4.62
CA ARG A 79 -13.71 22.53 5.43
C ARG A 79 -12.95 22.35 6.74
N MET A 80 -12.65 21.11 7.09
CA MET A 80 -11.87 20.73 8.27
C MET A 80 -12.50 21.24 9.57
N GLU A 81 -13.83 21.28 9.64
CA GLU A 81 -14.51 21.69 10.87
C GLU A 81 -14.28 20.63 11.96
N PRO A 82 -14.15 21.02 13.24
CA PRO A 82 -14.02 20.07 14.34
C PRO A 82 -15.22 19.12 14.41
N SER A 83 -14.95 17.86 14.74
CA SER A 83 -15.98 16.97 15.24
C SER A 83 -16.46 17.43 16.62
N ASP A 84 -17.71 17.12 16.95
CA ASP A 84 -18.21 17.23 18.32
C ASP A 84 -17.66 16.12 19.25
N GLY A 85 -16.92 15.15 18.69
CA GLY A 85 -16.26 14.07 19.41
C GLY A 85 -17.24 13.05 20.00
N SER A 86 -18.49 13.02 19.53
CA SER A 86 -19.54 12.20 20.10
C SER A 86 -19.49 10.72 19.68
N VAL A 87 -18.75 10.42 18.60
CA VAL A 87 -18.75 9.08 18.00
C VAL A 87 -17.87 8.12 18.79
N ARG A 88 -18.48 7.06 19.33
CA ARG A 88 -17.77 6.01 20.08
C ARG A 88 -17.28 4.92 19.13
N PRO A 89 -16.12 4.28 19.37
CA PRO A 89 -15.64 3.18 18.54
C PRO A 89 -16.65 2.05 18.36
N ALA A 90 -17.42 1.72 19.40
CA ALA A 90 -18.48 0.69 19.33
C ALA A 90 -19.68 1.04 18.41
N SER A 91 -19.77 2.28 17.92
CA SER A 91 -20.74 2.68 16.89
C SER A 91 -20.16 2.64 15.47
N ILE A 92 -18.85 2.48 15.35
CA ILE A 92 -18.11 2.42 14.10
C ILE A 92 -17.74 0.98 13.80
N PHE A 93 -17.08 0.32 14.75
CA PHE A 93 -16.54 -1.03 14.61
C PHE A 93 -17.42 -2.05 15.31
N ALA A 94 -17.61 -3.20 14.65
CA ALA A 94 -18.29 -4.37 15.19
C ALA A 94 -17.48 -5.01 16.32
N ASP A 95 -16.15 -5.04 16.18
CA ASP A 95 -15.20 -5.49 17.21
C ASP A 95 -14.14 -4.41 17.49
N PRO A 96 -14.45 -3.42 18.34
CA PRO A 96 -13.47 -2.39 18.72
C PRO A 96 -12.23 -2.93 19.46
N GLN A 97 -12.28 -4.13 20.04
CA GLN A 97 -11.13 -4.72 20.73
C GLN A 97 -10.16 -5.36 19.73
N GLY A 98 -10.69 -5.85 18.60
CA GLY A 98 -9.93 -6.32 17.44
C GLY A 98 -9.36 -5.21 16.54
N VAL A 99 -9.48 -3.94 16.93
CA VAL A 99 -8.85 -2.81 16.21
C VAL A 99 -7.62 -2.33 16.97
N SER A 100 -6.46 -2.48 16.35
CA SER A 100 -5.20 -1.96 16.85
C SER A 100 -4.43 -1.24 15.75
N TRP A 101 -3.49 -0.39 16.13
CA TRP A 101 -2.57 0.20 15.16
C TRP A 101 -1.23 0.53 15.81
N ARG A 102 -0.17 0.58 15.01
CA ARG A 102 1.19 0.90 15.45
C ARG A 102 1.97 1.59 14.35
N ILE A 103 3.10 2.20 14.68
CA ILE A 103 4.06 2.65 13.68
C ILE A 103 4.98 1.48 13.35
N GLU A 104 5.10 1.17 12.06
CA GLU A 104 6.06 0.19 11.55
C GLU A 104 7.17 0.92 10.81
N ASP A 105 8.41 0.61 11.13
CA ASP A 105 9.57 1.17 10.45
C ASP A 105 9.84 0.44 9.13
N HIS A 106 10.27 1.20 8.13
CA HIS A 106 10.66 0.66 6.84
C HIS A 106 11.75 1.56 6.23
N PRO A 107 12.73 1.01 5.47
CA PRO A 107 13.78 1.83 4.86
C PRO A 107 13.27 2.92 3.93
N ALA A 108 12.08 2.72 3.33
CA ALA A 108 11.41 3.74 2.54
C ALA A 108 10.47 4.64 3.39
N GLY A 109 10.70 4.78 4.69
CA GLY A 109 9.90 5.59 5.62
C GLY A 109 8.86 4.77 6.38
N ALA A 110 8.74 5.05 7.68
CA ALA A 110 7.78 4.44 8.57
C ALA A 110 6.34 4.85 8.25
N LEU A 111 5.38 4.00 8.58
CA LEU A 111 3.96 4.26 8.39
C LEU A 111 3.12 3.78 9.58
N PRO A 112 2.00 4.45 9.90
CA PRO A 112 0.97 3.86 10.74
C PRO A 112 0.33 2.66 10.03
N VAL A 113 0.27 1.54 10.73
CA VAL A 113 -0.31 0.27 10.28
C VAL A 113 -1.45 -0.09 11.19
N VAL A 114 -2.65 -0.19 10.63
CA VAL A 114 -3.89 -0.53 11.32
C VAL A 114 -4.22 -1.99 11.04
N VAL A 115 -4.44 -2.75 12.11
CA VAL A 115 -4.92 -4.14 12.04
C VAL A 115 -6.38 -4.18 12.48
N LEU A 116 -7.21 -4.76 11.61
CA LEU A 116 -8.64 -4.95 11.81
C LEU A 116 -8.92 -6.46 11.79
N GLU A 117 -9.04 -7.06 12.97
CA GLU A 117 -9.25 -8.51 13.14
C GLU A 117 -10.56 -8.97 12.51
N ALA A 118 -11.64 -8.21 12.71
CA ALA A 118 -12.93 -8.50 12.10
C ALA A 118 -12.96 -8.06 10.63
N ARG A 119 -13.42 -8.94 9.74
CA ARG A 119 -13.54 -8.66 8.30
C ARG A 119 -14.43 -7.45 8.02
N GLU A 120 -15.56 -7.34 8.69
CA GLU A 120 -16.51 -6.23 8.49
C GLU A 120 -15.88 -4.88 8.85
N ASP A 121 -15.04 -4.85 9.89
CA ASP A 121 -14.30 -3.67 10.30
C ASP A 121 -13.18 -3.31 9.31
N PHE A 122 -12.50 -4.32 8.76
CA PHE A 122 -11.57 -4.11 7.65
C PHE A 122 -12.27 -3.46 6.45
N GLU A 123 -13.41 -4.01 6.01
CA GLU A 123 -14.14 -3.45 4.87
C GLU A 123 -14.67 -2.04 5.17
N ARG A 124 -15.09 -1.78 6.41
CA ARG A 124 -15.47 -0.44 6.83
C ARG A 124 -14.29 0.52 6.77
N GLY A 125 -13.12 0.14 7.29
CA GLY A 125 -11.88 0.90 7.21
C GLY A 125 -11.47 1.18 5.77
N TYR A 126 -11.53 0.16 4.90
CA TYR A 126 -11.29 0.28 3.48
C TYR A 126 -12.19 1.34 2.84
N ARG A 127 -13.51 1.27 3.08
CA ARG A 127 -14.47 2.22 2.50
C ARG A 127 -14.28 3.63 3.04
N ALA A 128 -14.12 3.77 4.37
CA ALA A 128 -13.95 5.06 5.02
C ALA A 128 -12.68 5.79 4.54
N LEU A 129 -11.56 5.08 4.46
CA LEU A 129 -10.23 5.67 4.27
C LEU A 129 -9.74 5.57 2.82
N GLY A 130 -9.99 4.45 2.15
CA GLY A 130 -9.59 4.20 0.76
C GLY A 130 -10.61 4.67 -0.28
N ALA A 131 -11.90 4.53 0.02
CA ALA A 131 -12.99 4.83 -0.92
C ALA A 131 -13.75 6.12 -0.61
N ARG A 132 -13.21 6.99 0.25
CA ARG A 132 -13.82 8.29 0.61
C ARG A 132 -15.26 8.15 1.14
N CYS A 133 -15.49 7.09 1.93
CA CYS A 133 -16.77 6.72 2.51
C CYS A 133 -17.82 6.21 1.50
N GLU A 134 -17.44 5.94 0.25
CA GLU A 134 -18.36 5.35 -0.73
C GLU A 134 -18.53 3.84 -0.49
N PRO A 135 -19.72 3.26 -0.79
CA PRO A 135 -20.06 1.87 -0.51
C PRO A 135 -19.51 0.93 -1.58
N VAL A 136 -18.22 1.04 -1.89
CA VAL A 136 -17.59 0.19 -2.91
C VAL A 136 -17.55 -1.26 -2.44
N ALA A 137 -17.70 -2.18 -3.39
CA ALA A 137 -17.50 -3.61 -3.14
C ALA A 137 -16.02 -3.86 -2.82
N VAL A 138 -15.76 -4.60 -1.74
CA VAL A 138 -14.41 -5.02 -1.37
C VAL A 138 -14.28 -6.50 -1.74
N GLY A 139 -13.30 -6.84 -2.57
CA GLY A 139 -13.08 -8.21 -3.01
C GLY A 139 -12.81 -9.14 -1.82
N ARG A 140 -13.31 -10.38 -1.90
CA ARG A 140 -13.16 -11.38 -0.82
C ARG A 140 -11.70 -11.67 -0.49
N ASN A 141 -10.80 -11.57 -1.47
CA ASN A 141 -9.37 -11.84 -1.35
C ASN A 141 -8.53 -10.58 -1.07
N VAL A 142 -9.15 -9.40 -0.96
CA VAL A 142 -8.48 -8.15 -0.61
C VAL A 142 -8.42 -8.06 0.91
N HIS A 143 -7.23 -8.14 1.51
CA HIS A 143 -7.07 -8.09 2.98
C HIS A 143 -6.00 -7.09 3.42
N ALA A 144 -5.53 -6.25 2.51
CA ALA A 144 -4.69 -5.12 2.81
C ALA A 144 -5.03 -3.93 1.90
N LEU A 145 -4.62 -2.74 2.32
CA LEU A 145 -4.71 -1.53 1.53
C LEU A 145 -3.68 -0.51 2.00
N TYR A 146 -2.78 -0.10 1.11
CA TYR A 146 -2.02 1.13 1.23
C TYR A 146 -2.86 2.35 0.82
N VAL A 147 -3.06 3.27 1.75
CA VAL A 147 -3.73 4.55 1.52
C VAL A 147 -2.67 5.63 1.35
N SER A 148 -2.51 6.18 0.14
CA SER A 148 -1.37 7.05 -0.22
C SER A 148 -1.65 8.57 -0.18
N GLY A 149 -2.83 8.97 0.27
CA GLY A 149 -3.25 10.38 0.23
C GLY A 149 -4.52 10.65 1.03
N LEU A 150 -4.57 10.18 2.28
CA LEU A 150 -5.71 10.36 3.17
C LEU A 150 -5.74 11.81 3.69
N PRO A 151 -6.75 12.64 3.39
CA PRO A 151 -6.78 13.99 3.95
C PRO A 151 -6.75 13.97 5.48
N SER A 152 -5.96 14.86 6.08
CA SER A 152 -5.80 14.98 7.53
C SER A 152 -6.33 16.31 8.06
N PRO A 153 -7.66 16.44 8.29
CA PRO A 153 -8.26 17.66 8.82
C PRO A 153 -7.68 18.09 10.17
N ILE A 154 -7.29 17.13 11.00
CA ILE A 154 -6.75 17.38 12.34
C ILE A 154 -5.40 18.08 12.25
N ARG A 155 -4.47 17.53 11.46
CA ARG A 155 -3.15 18.12 11.24
C ARG A 155 -3.26 19.47 10.54
N ALA A 156 -4.14 19.59 9.55
CA ALA A 156 -4.36 20.84 8.84
C ALA A 156 -4.90 21.96 9.75
N ARG A 157 -5.84 21.64 10.66
CA ARG A 157 -6.28 22.58 11.71
C ARG A 157 -5.15 22.98 12.64
N ALA A 158 -4.39 22.01 13.16
CA ALA A 158 -3.28 22.27 14.07
C ALA A 158 -2.23 23.20 13.42
N ALA A 159 -1.90 22.94 12.15
CA ALA A 159 -0.99 23.78 11.37
C ALA A 159 -1.53 25.20 11.15
N ARG A 160 -2.84 25.35 10.86
CA ARG A 160 -3.50 26.66 10.75
C ARG A 160 -3.44 27.43 12.05
N SER A 161 -3.76 26.77 13.17
CA SER A 161 -3.71 27.38 14.50
C SER A 161 -2.30 27.85 14.85
N ALA A 162 -1.27 27.04 14.58
CA ALA A 162 0.12 27.42 14.79
C ALA A 162 0.54 28.62 13.92
N PHE A 163 0.14 28.63 12.64
CA PHE A 163 0.43 29.73 11.72
C PHE A 163 -0.11 31.08 12.21
N VAL A 164 -1.37 31.11 12.65
CA VAL A 164 -2.00 32.32 13.21
C VAL A 164 -1.37 32.71 14.54
N ALA A 165 -1.07 31.75 15.41
CA ALA A 165 -0.41 32.00 16.69
C ALA A 165 0.99 32.61 16.54
N SER A 166 1.68 32.37 15.42
CA SER A 166 2.95 33.02 15.08
C SER A 166 2.79 34.47 14.57
N GLY A 167 1.59 35.06 14.62
CA GLY A 167 1.33 36.44 14.24
C GLY A 167 1.04 36.66 12.76
N ASN A 168 0.81 35.59 11.98
CA ASN A 168 0.42 35.69 10.58
C ASN A 168 -1.10 35.92 10.44
N GLU A 169 -1.49 36.63 9.38
CA GLU A 169 -2.91 36.91 9.10
C GLU A 169 -3.65 35.64 8.66
N PRO A 170 -4.84 35.34 9.22
CA PRO A 170 -5.62 34.17 8.82
C PRO A 170 -5.99 34.10 7.34
N ALA A 171 -6.02 35.25 6.65
CA ALA A 171 -6.30 35.36 5.22
C ALA A 171 -5.19 34.74 4.34
N ASP A 172 -3.94 34.73 4.84
CA ASP A 172 -2.77 34.22 4.10
C ASP A 172 -2.64 32.69 4.18
N TRP A 173 -3.51 32.03 4.95
CA TRP A 173 -3.47 30.58 5.16
C TRP A 173 -3.55 29.77 3.86
N ALA A 174 -4.34 30.23 2.88
CA ALA A 174 -4.47 29.51 1.61
C ALA A 174 -3.15 29.46 0.83
N ALA A 175 -2.42 30.59 0.79
CA ALA A 175 -1.11 30.67 0.16
C ALA A 175 -0.07 29.82 0.92
N GLU A 176 -0.11 29.84 2.25
CA GLU A 176 0.77 29.01 3.08
C GLU A 176 0.52 27.51 2.88
N MET A 177 -0.74 27.08 2.80
CA MET A 177 -1.05 25.68 2.48
C MET A 177 -0.49 25.26 1.13
N GLN A 178 -0.61 26.11 0.11
CA GLN A 178 -0.06 25.83 -1.22
C GLN A 178 1.46 25.71 -1.17
N ARG A 179 2.13 26.63 -0.47
CA ARG A 179 3.59 26.61 -0.29
C ARG A 179 4.06 25.33 0.39
N ARG A 180 3.39 24.89 1.49
CA ARG A 180 3.75 23.66 2.20
C ARG A 180 3.57 22.42 1.32
N ARG A 181 2.45 22.31 0.60
CA ARG A 181 2.19 21.20 -0.32
C ARG A 181 3.20 21.09 -1.46
N ALA A 182 3.74 22.22 -1.91
CA ALA A 182 4.77 22.24 -2.95
C ALA A 182 6.13 21.71 -2.45
N VAL A 183 6.38 21.77 -1.15
CA VAL A 183 7.60 21.25 -0.51
C VAL A 183 7.40 19.81 -0.05
N ASP A 184 6.25 19.52 0.54
CA ASP A 184 5.89 18.21 1.09
C ASP A 184 4.40 17.91 0.83
N ALA A 185 4.15 16.92 -0.02
CA ALA A 185 2.80 16.49 -0.37
C ALA A 185 2.00 15.94 0.83
N THR A 186 2.68 15.45 1.86
CA THR A 186 2.10 14.87 3.08
C THR A 186 1.80 15.90 4.18
N SER A 187 2.06 17.18 3.92
CA SER A 187 1.82 18.26 4.90
C SER A 187 0.39 18.29 5.44
N PHE A 188 -0.58 17.79 4.66
CA PHE A 188 -1.99 17.69 5.05
C PHE A 188 -2.66 16.38 4.63
N HIS A 189 -1.85 15.40 4.22
CA HIS A 189 -2.32 14.07 3.86
C HIS A 189 -1.50 13.06 4.65
N ASP A 190 -2.18 12.05 5.14
CA ASP A 190 -1.59 10.92 5.82
C ASP A 190 -1.46 9.77 4.82
N ARG A 191 -0.47 8.92 5.07
CA ARG A 191 -0.38 7.61 4.46
C ARG A 191 -0.45 6.56 5.57
N LEU A 192 -1.14 5.47 5.28
CA LEU A 192 -1.28 4.38 6.24
C LEU A 192 -1.52 3.05 5.53
N ILE A 193 -1.32 1.97 6.24
CA ILE A 193 -1.63 0.62 5.77
C ILE A 193 -2.78 0.07 6.61
N LEU A 194 -3.79 -0.51 5.96
CA LEU A 194 -4.81 -1.33 6.59
C LEU A 194 -4.49 -2.80 6.36
N LEU A 195 -4.60 -3.63 7.39
CA LEU A 195 -4.40 -5.07 7.32
C LEU A 195 -5.56 -5.82 7.98
N HIS A 196 -5.85 -6.98 7.45
CA HIS A 196 -6.75 -7.97 8.02
C HIS A 196 -6.11 -9.37 7.98
N PRO A 197 -6.10 -10.11 9.10
CA PRO A 197 -5.54 -11.46 9.14
C PRO A 197 -6.32 -12.45 8.27
N ALA A 198 -5.68 -12.93 7.21
CA ALA A 198 -6.20 -13.96 6.33
C ALA A 198 -5.07 -14.68 5.59
N PRO A 199 -5.25 -15.91 5.07
CA PRO A 199 -4.29 -16.55 4.18
C PRO A 199 -4.00 -15.71 2.94
N TYR A 200 -2.74 -15.62 2.49
CA TYR A 200 -2.36 -14.80 1.34
C TYR A 200 -2.97 -15.34 0.05
N ALA A 201 -3.61 -14.46 -0.73
CA ALA A 201 -4.29 -14.80 -1.98
C ALA A 201 -5.25 -16.02 -1.92
N GLY A 202 -5.77 -16.36 -0.73
CA GLY A 202 -6.61 -17.53 -0.54
C GLY A 202 -5.87 -18.88 -0.63
N LEU A 203 -4.54 -18.88 -0.68
CA LEU A 203 -3.71 -20.09 -0.71
C LEU A 203 -3.84 -20.86 0.61
N ALA A 204 -4.05 -22.16 0.51
CA ALA A 204 -3.98 -23.04 1.68
C ALA A 204 -2.54 -23.21 2.14
N ALA A 205 -2.32 -23.45 3.44
CA ALA A 205 -0.98 -23.69 3.99
C ALA A 205 -0.25 -24.85 3.28
N SER A 206 -0.98 -25.92 2.94
CA SER A 206 -0.46 -27.06 2.19
C SER A 206 -0.06 -26.75 0.75
N GLU A 207 -0.51 -25.63 0.17
CA GLU A 207 -0.05 -25.17 -1.16
C GLU A 207 1.30 -24.44 -1.07
N VAL A 208 1.71 -23.98 0.12
CA VAL A 208 2.93 -23.18 0.35
C VAL A 208 4.10 -24.04 0.81
N GLY A 209 3.84 -25.02 1.67
CA GLY A 209 4.87 -25.94 2.17
C GLY A 209 4.44 -26.69 3.43
N ASP A 210 5.07 -27.84 3.67
CA ASP A 210 4.77 -28.70 4.81
C ASP A 210 5.15 -28.06 6.16
N GLU A 211 5.98 -27.00 6.15
CA GLU A 211 6.35 -26.22 7.33
C GLU A 211 5.24 -25.29 7.83
N PHE A 212 4.16 -25.10 7.04
CA PHE A 212 3.06 -24.21 7.38
C PHE A 212 1.81 -24.98 7.80
N ASP A 213 1.17 -24.51 8.88
CA ASP A 213 -0.22 -24.80 9.20
C ASP A 213 -1.07 -23.54 8.98
N ALA A 214 -2.39 -23.63 9.20
CA ALA A 214 -3.29 -22.49 8.98
C ALA A 214 -2.93 -21.25 9.83
N VAL A 215 -2.41 -21.45 11.04
CA VAL A 215 -2.07 -20.37 11.97
C VAL A 215 -0.75 -19.72 11.56
N THR A 216 0.29 -20.53 11.33
CA THR A 216 1.61 -20.01 10.91
C THR A 216 1.55 -19.40 9.52
N TRP A 217 0.73 -19.94 8.62
CA TRP A 217 0.50 -19.33 7.31
C TRP A 217 -0.24 -18.00 7.41
N THR A 218 -1.28 -17.90 8.25
CA THR A 218 -1.97 -16.61 8.46
C THR A 218 -1.02 -15.55 9.01
N ALA A 219 -0.16 -15.91 9.97
CA ALA A 219 0.85 -15.02 10.51
C ALA A 219 1.90 -14.61 9.45
N ALA A 220 2.38 -15.56 8.63
CA ALA A 220 3.28 -15.26 7.51
C ALA A 220 2.60 -14.38 6.45
N SER A 221 1.33 -14.63 6.16
CA SER A 221 0.51 -13.86 5.21
C SER A 221 0.30 -12.41 5.65
N MET A 222 0.27 -12.15 6.96
CA MET A 222 0.25 -10.79 7.50
C MET A 222 1.58 -10.06 7.28
N ARG A 223 2.72 -10.74 7.50
CA ARG A 223 4.04 -10.17 7.19
C ARG A 223 4.21 -9.91 5.70
N LEU A 224 3.74 -10.86 4.87
CA LEU A 224 3.78 -10.77 3.42
C LEU A 224 3.01 -9.53 2.95
N ARG A 225 1.77 -9.35 3.40
CA ARG A 225 0.97 -8.17 3.07
C ARG A 225 1.60 -6.87 3.55
N LEU A 226 2.13 -6.86 4.77
CA LEU A 226 2.80 -5.67 5.28
C LEU A 226 3.97 -5.25 4.37
N GLU A 227 4.82 -6.20 3.99
CA GLU A 227 5.96 -5.95 3.10
C GLU A 227 5.51 -5.59 1.67
N HIS A 228 4.45 -6.22 1.17
CA HIS A 228 3.83 -5.90 -0.11
C HIS A 228 3.34 -4.43 -0.14
N GLU A 229 2.56 -4.00 0.86
CA GLU A 229 2.05 -2.62 0.93
C GLU A 229 3.17 -1.60 1.18
N PHE A 230 4.21 -1.95 1.95
CA PHE A 230 5.40 -1.12 2.07
C PHE A 230 6.19 -1.03 0.76
N THR A 231 6.14 -2.05 -0.09
CA THR A 231 6.74 -2.00 -1.43
C THR A 231 5.98 -1.05 -2.34
N HIS A 232 4.65 -0.97 -2.23
CA HIS A 232 3.87 0.08 -2.87
C HIS A 232 4.20 1.48 -2.35
N HIS A 233 4.41 1.62 -1.03
CA HIS A 233 4.91 2.87 -0.47
C HIS A 233 6.29 3.24 -1.04
N ALA A 234 7.22 2.28 -1.07
CA ALA A 234 8.58 2.47 -1.57
C ALA A 234 8.59 2.82 -3.06
N THR A 235 7.83 2.13 -3.90
CA THR A 235 7.72 2.42 -5.34
C THR A 235 7.11 3.79 -5.60
N ALA A 236 6.07 4.17 -4.84
CA ALA A 236 5.50 5.52 -4.91
C ALA A 236 6.54 6.61 -4.63
N ARG A 237 7.37 6.40 -3.61
CA ARG A 237 8.36 7.38 -3.14
C ARG A 237 9.62 7.40 -3.98
N LEU A 238 10.12 6.23 -4.37
CA LEU A 238 11.43 6.06 -4.99
C LEU A 238 11.39 6.11 -6.51
N LEU A 239 10.27 5.71 -7.11
CA LEU A 239 10.16 5.45 -8.55
C LEU A 239 9.09 6.30 -9.22
N GLY A 240 8.43 7.18 -8.46
CA GLY A 240 7.40 8.10 -8.96
C GLY A 240 6.14 7.42 -9.50
N SER A 241 5.96 6.12 -9.25
CA SER A 241 4.82 5.34 -9.71
C SER A 241 4.32 4.45 -8.58
N PHE A 242 3.03 4.58 -8.29
CA PHE A 242 2.23 3.58 -7.60
C PHE A 242 0.93 3.48 -8.38
N ARG A 243 0.72 2.34 -9.04
CA ARG A 243 -0.42 2.12 -9.92
C ARG A 243 -1.08 0.79 -9.59
N LEU A 244 -2.38 0.73 -9.84
CA LEU A 244 -3.11 -0.53 -9.87
C LEU A 244 -2.76 -1.27 -11.16
N HIS A 245 -1.57 -1.88 -11.19
CA HIS A 245 -0.95 -2.42 -12.41
C HIS A 245 -0.06 -3.62 -12.09
N VAL A 246 -0.06 -4.63 -12.96
CA VAL A 246 0.65 -5.90 -12.68
C VAL A 246 2.15 -5.74 -12.46
N HIS A 247 2.78 -4.72 -13.04
CA HIS A 247 4.21 -4.48 -12.83
C HIS A 247 4.51 -4.09 -11.37
N ASP A 248 3.71 -3.21 -10.77
CA ASP A 248 3.80 -2.86 -9.35
C ASP A 248 3.59 -4.10 -8.46
N GLU A 249 2.61 -4.93 -8.82
CA GLU A 249 2.26 -6.16 -8.08
C GLU A 249 3.33 -7.24 -8.15
N VAL A 250 4.03 -7.39 -9.28
CA VAL A 250 5.16 -8.31 -9.42
C VAL A 250 6.26 -7.98 -8.41
N ILE A 251 6.61 -6.70 -8.29
CA ILE A 251 7.66 -6.25 -7.34
C ILE A 251 7.16 -6.40 -5.91
N ALA A 252 5.90 -6.01 -5.64
CA ALA A 252 5.32 -6.08 -4.30
C ALA A 252 5.14 -7.53 -3.80
N ASP A 253 4.70 -8.46 -4.64
CA ASP A 253 4.61 -9.89 -4.30
C ASP A 253 5.99 -10.51 -4.14
N LEU A 254 6.97 -10.14 -4.97
CA LEU A 254 8.35 -10.58 -4.79
C LEU A 254 8.91 -10.21 -3.42
N MET A 255 8.80 -8.93 -3.06
CA MET A 255 9.26 -8.44 -1.76
C MET A 255 8.45 -9.06 -0.62
N GLY A 256 7.13 -9.19 -0.81
CA GLY A 256 6.23 -9.86 0.12
C GLY A 256 6.66 -11.28 0.44
N PHE A 257 6.72 -12.15 -0.57
CA PHE A 257 7.10 -13.56 -0.39
C PHE A 257 8.52 -13.67 0.14
N GLY A 258 9.47 -12.96 -0.46
CA GLY A 258 10.86 -12.95 -0.02
C GLY A 258 11.03 -12.53 1.44
N GLY A 259 10.36 -11.45 1.87
CA GLY A 259 10.43 -10.96 3.25
C GLY A 259 9.67 -11.83 4.27
N ALA A 260 8.61 -12.51 3.85
CA ALA A 260 7.77 -13.29 4.76
C ALA A 260 8.22 -14.74 4.93
N ILE A 261 8.66 -15.39 3.84
CA ILE A 261 9.00 -16.82 3.81
C ILE A 261 10.42 -17.10 3.28
N GLY A 262 11.21 -16.05 2.98
CA GLY A 262 12.63 -16.15 2.62
C GLY A 262 12.90 -16.55 1.17
N ARG A 263 11.85 -16.68 0.35
CA ARG A 263 11.95 -17.15 -1.04
C ARG A 263 10.80 -16.62 -1.87
N PHE A 264 10.98 -16.58 -3.19
CA PHE A 264 9.94 -16.32 -4.16
C PHE A 264 9.74 -17.57 -5.00
N GLU A 265 8.52 -18.09 -5.03
CA GLU A 265 8.16 -19.26 -5.84
C GLU A 265 7.22 -18.82 -6.96
N ALA A 266 7.60 -19.14 -8.20
CA ALA A 266 6.86 -18.69 -9.39
C ALA A 266 5.42 -19.20 -9.37
N ASP A 267 5.23 -20.47 -8.98
CA ASP A 267 3.92 -21.11 -8.88
C ASP A 267 3.03 -20.43 -7.83
N LEU A 268 3.57 -20.06 -6.66
CA LEU A 268 2.80 -19.35 -5.63
C LEU A 268 2.33 -17.98 -6.11
N PHE A 269 3.20 -17.23 -6.80
CA PHE A 269 2.85 -15.94 -7.37
C PHE A 269 1.73 -16.07 -8.42
N VAL A 270 1.89 -16.97 -9.40
CA VAL A 270 0.91 -17.20 -10.47
C VAL A 270 -0.44 -17.66 -9.91
N LYS A 271 -0.43 -18.59 -8.95
CA LYS A 271 -1.64 -19.00 -8.22
C LYS A 271 -2.25 -17.83 -7.45
N GLY A 272 -1.43 -16.98 -6.83
CA GLY A 272 -1.87 -15.80 -6.08
C GLY A 272 -2.53 -14.73 -6.95
N LEU A 273 -2.19 -14.67 -8.24
CA LEU A 273 -2.91 -13.86 -9.22
C LEU A 273 -4.25 -14.46 -9.64
N GLY A 274 -4.53 -15.72 -9.29
CA GLY A 274 -5.71 -16.47 -9.71
C GLY A 274 -5.56 -17.15 -11.06
N ILE A 275 -4.31 -17.44 -11.47
CA ILE A 275 -3.99 -18.13 -12.72
C ILE A 275 -3.72 -19.60 -12.41
N ARG A 276 -4.33 -20.51 -13.16
CA ARG A 276 -4.13 -21.97 -13.06
C ARG A 276 -4.15 -22.57 -14.46
N ASN A 277 -3.15 -23.39 -14.82
CA ASN A 277 -3.06 -24.04 -16.13
C ASN A 277 -3.21 -23.04 -17.31
N HIS A 278 -2.55 -21.88 -17.25
CA HIS A 278 -2.67 -20.78 -18.21
C HIS A 278 -4.07 -20.11 -18.29
N GLU A 279 -5.00 -20.46 -17.42
CA GLU A 279 -6.35 -19.89 -17.37
C GLU A 279 -6.53 -18.95 -16.17
N VAL A 280 -7.22 -17.84 -16.40
CA VAL A 280 -7.54 -16.84 -15.37
C VAL A 280 -8.92 -17.13 -14.80
N ALA A 281 -9.01 -17.43 -13.50
CA ALA A 281 -10.29 -17.65 -12.83
C ALA A 281 -11.19 -16.41 -12.91
N SER A 282 -12.51 -16.56 -12.89
CA SER A 282 -13.45 -15.42 -13.02
C SER A 282 -13.35 -14.40 -11.88
N ASP A 283 -12.89 -14.83 -10.71
CA ASP A 283 -12.68 -14.04 -9.50
C ASP A 283 -11.18 -13.81 -9.20
N ALA A 284 -10.31 -14.06 -10.20
CA ALA A 284 -8.87 -13.88 -10.09
C ALA A 284 -8.50 -12.45 -9.69
N ARG A 285 -7.48 -12.33 -8.83
CA ARG A 285 -6.91 -11.05 -8.39
C ARG A 285 -6.40 -10.23 -9.59
N LEU A 286 -5.90 -10.90 -10.63
CA LEU A 286 -5.42 -10.29 -11.88
C LEU A 286 -6.42 -9.30 -12.49
N TRP A 287 -7.73 -9.57 -12.42
CA TRP A 287 -8.77 -8.69 -12.98
C TRP A 287 -8.77 -7.28 -12.39
N THR A 288 -8.21 -7.12 -11.20
CA THR A 288 -8.06 -5.81 -10.55
C THR A 288 -7.03 -4.94 -11.27
N TYR A 289 -6.04 -5.54 -11.93
CA TYR A 289 -4.88 -4.86 -12.50
C TYR A 289 -4.95 -4.66 -14.00
N VAL A 290 -5.80 -5.42 -14.68
CA VAL A 290 -5.93 -5.42 -16.16
C VAL A 290 -7.17 -4.65 -16.64
N GLN A 291 -7.75 -3.79 -15.79
CA GLN A 291 -8.98 -3.05 -16.13
C GLN A 291 -8.82 -2.15 -17.35
N THR A 292 -7.61 -1.65 -17.61
CA THR A 292 -7.29 -0.80 -18.78
C THR A 292 -6.74 -1.59 -19.97
N LEU A 293 -6.55 -2.90 -19.85
CA LEU A 293 -6.04 -3.76 -20.93
C LEU A 293 -7.18 -4.32 -21.76
N GLU A 294 -6.98 -4.45 -23.07
CA GLU A 294 -7.91 -5.19 -23.92
C GLU A 294 -8.06 -6.65 -23.43
N ARG A 295 -9.30 -7.10 -23.19
CA ARG A 295 -9.56 -8.46 -22.67
C ARG A 295 -8.96 -9.57 -23.55
N SER A 296 -8.88 -9.36 -24.86
CA SER A 296 -8.27 -10.30 -25.81
C SER A 296 -6.76 -10.47 -25.62
N ALA A 297 -6.08 -9.51 -24.99
CA ALA A 297 -4.64 -9.54 -24.72
C ALA A 297 -4.28 -10.25 -23.41
N VAL A 298 -5.27 -10.59 -22.56
CA VAL A 298 -5.03 -11.21 -21.25
C VAL A 298 -4.33 -12.57 -21.36
N PRO A 299 -4.66 -13.48 -22.31
CA PRO A 299 -3.91 -14.73 -22.46
C PRO A 299 -2.42 -14.51 -22.74
N GLU A 300 -2.07 -13.56 -23.61
CA GLU A 300 -0.67 -13.23 -23.91
C GLU A 300 0.02 -12.58 -22.70
N LEU A 301 -0.68 -11.75 -21.92
CA LEU A 301 -0.17 -11.25 -20.64
C LEU A 301 0.13 -12.38 -19.66
N VAL A 302 -0.70 -13.42 -19.60
CA VAL A 302 -0.45 -14.59 -18.72
C VAL A 302 0.85 -15.29 -19.09
N GLU A 303 1.11 -15.50 -20.39
CA GLU A 303 2.38 -16.06 -20.86
C GLU A 303 3.58 -15.20 -20.43
N VAL A 304 3.46 -13.87 -20.52
CA VAL A 304 4.48 -12.92 -20.05
C VAL A 304 4.70 -13.04 -18.54
N LEU A 305 3.62 -13.08 -17.75
CA LEU A 305 3.70 -13.15 -16.28
C LEU A 305 4.28 -14.47 -15.78
N GLU A 306 3.94 -15.59 -16.40
CA GLU A 306 4.53 -16.90 -16.07
C GLU A 306 6.03 -16.94 -16.40
N ALA A 307 6.44 -16.36 -17.54
CA ALA A 307 7.84 -16.22 -17.89
C ALA A 307 8.59 -15.30 -16.91
N VAL A 308 8.02 -14.15 -16.56
CA VAL A 308 8.55 -13.23 -15.54
C VAL A 308 8.70 -13.95 -14.20
N ALA A 309 7.68 -14.66 -13.76
CA ALA A 309 7.68 -15.36 -12.47
C ALA A 309 8.79 -16.41 -12.40
N GLY A 310 8.90 -17.27 -13.43
CA GLY A 310 9.95 -18.28 -13.49
C GLY A 310 11.35 -17.68 -13.59
N ASN A 311 11.51 -16.56 -14.30
CA ASN A 311 12.79 -15.86 -14.39
C ASN A 311 13.16 -15.19 -13.07
N LEU A 312 12.20 -14.60 -12.36
CA LEU A 312 12.40 -14.00 -11.05
C LEU A 312 12.80 -15.04 -10.00
N GLU A 313 12.10 -16.17 -9.94
CA GLU A 313 12.44 -17.27 -9.03
C GLU A 313 13.91 -17.68 -9.16
N ARG A 314 14.41 -17.84 -10.41
CA ARG A 314 15.82 -18.16 -10.66
C ARG A 314 16.77 -17.00 -10.34
N ALA A 315 16.41 -15.78 -10.71
CA ALA A 315 17.28 -14.61 -10.53
C ALA A 315 17.36 -14.11 -9.07
N THR A 316 16.43 -14.55 -8.23
CA THR A 316 16.32 -14.16 -6.82
C THR A 316 16.61 -15.31 -5.86
N GLU A 317 17.14 -16.44 -6.36
CA GLU A 317 17.60 -17.55 -5.53
C GLU A 317 18.67 -17.06 -4.52
N GLY A 318 18.40 -17.26 -3.23
CA GLY A 318 19.27 -16.80 -2.14
C GLY A 318 19.27 -15.28 -1.90
N LEU A 319 18.50 -14.50 -2.65
CA LEU A 319 18.48 -13.03 -2.55
C LEU A 319 18.02 -12.54 -1.16
N PHE A 320 17.12 -13.27 -0.54
CA PHE A 320 16.51 -12.93 0.75
C PHE A 320 17.19 -13.62 1.94
N ALA A 321 18.41 -14.12 1.76
CA ALA A 321 19.26 -14.57 2.87
C ALA A 321 19.69 -13.40 3.77
N GLU A 322 20.18 -13.68 4.97
CA GLU A 322 20.56 -12.65 5.96
C GLU A 322 21.64 -11.67 5.47
N ASP A 323 22.53 -12.12 4.57
CA ASP A 323 23.59 -11.35 3.95
C ASP A 323 23.22 -10.78 2.57
N GLY A 324 21.94 -10.87 2.19
CA GLY A 324 21.41 -10.34 0.95
C GLY A 324 21.46 -8.80 0.85
N PRO A 325 21.24 -8.24 -0.35
CA PRO A 325 21.11 -6.80 -0.56
C PRO A 325 19.98 -6.19 0.30
N ASP A 326 20.08 -4.89 0.59
CA ASP A 326 18.98 -4.19 1.26
C ASP A 326 17.72 -4.10 0.39
N ARG A 327 16.58 -3.94 1.05
CA ARG A 327 15.25 -3.94 0.42
C ARG A 327 15.11 -2.90 -0.69
N LEU A 328 15.63 -1.69 -0.49
CA LEU A 328 15.48 -0.61 -1.47
C LEU A 328 16.33 -0.86 -2.70
N ARG A 329 17.52 -1.46 -2.52
CA ARG A 329 18.36 -1.88 -3.62
C ARG A 329 17.68 -2.95 -4.47
N ILE A 330 17.01 -3.93 -3.84
CA ILE A 330 16.24 -4.95 -4.57
C ILE A 330 15.14 -4.29 -5.41
N ILE A 331 14.30 -3.46 -4.79
CA ILE A 331 13.20 -2.76 -5.47
C ILE A 331 13.72 -1.92 -6.65
N ARG A 332 14.79 -1.13 -6.44
CA ARG A 332 15.37 -0.26 -7.48
C ARG A 332 15.95 -1.06 -8.64
N GLU A 333 16.63 -2.17 -8.36
CA GLU A 333 17.25 -2.96 -9.42
C GLU A 333 16.19 -3.60 -10.31
N ILE A 334 15.15 -4.18 -9.72
CA ILE A 334 14.10 -4.87 -10.46
C ILE A 334 13.27 -3.88 -11.27
N ALA A 335 12.95 -2.71 -10.70
CA ALA A 335 12.19 -1.66 -11.38
C ALA A 335 12.89 -1.05 -12.62
N ARG A 336 14.18 -1.35 -12.86
CA ARG A 336 14.88 -0.95 -14.09
C ARG A 336 14.43 -1.73 -15.32
N HIS A 337 13.79 -2.87 -15.13
CA HIS A 337 13.36 -3.75 -16.19
C HIS A 337 11.84 -3.65 -16.34
N ASP A 338 11.36 -3.53 -17.58
CA ASP A 338 9.94 -3.74 -17.85
C ASP A 338 9.62 -5.25 -17.89
N LEU A 339 8.33 -5.57 -17.87
CA LEU A 339 7.87 -6.96 -17.83
C LEU A 339 8.28 -7.75 -19.09
N ARG A 340 8.39 -7.09 -20.26
CA ARG A 340 8.87 -7.75 -21.50
C ARG A 340 10.32 -8.17 -21.38
N THR A 341 11.15 -7.27 -20.85
CA THR A 341 12.57 -7.52 -20.60
C THR A 341 12.74 -8.63 -19.57
N MET A 342 11.95 -8.60 -18.50
CA MET A 342 11.96 -9.64 -17.46
C MET A 342 11.50 -11.01 -17.99
N ALA A 343 10.60 -11.06 -18.96
CA ALA A 343 10.12 -12.31 -19.57
C ALA A 343 11.14 -12.96 -20.52
N ALA A 344 12.16 -12.23 -20.98
CA ALA A 344 13.14 -12.76 -21.92
C ALA A 344 13.91 -13.95 -21.31
N PRO A 345 14.09 -15.09 -22.01
CA PRO A 345 14.74 -16.28 -21.45
C PRO A 345 16.18 -16.08 -20.93
N ALA A 346 16.88 -15.08 -21.47
CA ALA A 346 18.25 -14.72 -21.08
C ALA A 346 18.31 -13.65 -19.98
N TRP A 347 17.17 -13.18 -19.48
CA TRP A 347 17.13 -12.18 -18.41
C TRP A 347 17.73 -12.74 -17.13
N SER A 348 18.55 -11.92 -16.46
CA SER A 348 19.15 -12.23 -15.17
C SER A 348 19.44 -10.93 -14.42
N LEU A 349 19.55 -11.04 -13.10
CA LEU A 349 19.95 -9.93 -12.24
C LEU A 349 21.44 -10.04 -11.91
N SER A 350 22.15 -8.93 -12.01
CA SER A 350 23.58 -8.86 -11.68
C SER A 350 23.78 -8.17 -10.33
N TRP A 351 23.77 -8.96 -9.27
CA TRP A 351 24.08 -8.47 -7.94
C TRP A 351 25.60 -8.32 -7.81
N LYS A 352 26.13 -7.10 -7.94
CA LYS A 352 27.53 -6.85 -7.59
C LYS A 352 27.73 -7.15 -6.10
N SER A 353 28.36 -8.28 -5.81
CA SER A 353 28.86 -8.69 -4.50
C SER A 353 29.95 -7.70 -4.07
N GLY A 354 29.69 -6.85 -3.09
CA GLY A 354 30.72 -5.93 -2.56
C GLY A 354 30.23 -4.76 -1.72
N GLU A 355 28.96 -4.36 -1.83
CA GLU A 355 28.37 -3.32 -0.96
C GLU A 355 27.35 -3.99 -0.04
N ALA A 356 27.88 -4.65 1.00
CA ALA A 356 27.10 -5.10 2.14
C ALA A 356 26.57 -3.89 2.92
N ARG A 357 25.46 -4.08 3.66
CA ARG A 357 24.81 -3.10 4.54
C ARG A 357 25.83 -2.15 5.18
N SER A 358 25.86 -0.89 4.75
CA SER A 358 26.44 0.18 5.57
C SER A 358 25.72 0.13 6.93
N GLY A 359 26.51 -0.09 7.97
CA GLY A 359 26.02 -0.51 9.29
C GLY A 359 25.01 0.44 9.91
N GLN A 360 24.06 -0.21 10.60
CA GLN A 360 23.17 0.23 11.69
C GLN A 360 22.94 1.72 11.93
#